data_AF-A0A938JLY3-F1
#
_entry.id   AF-A0A938JLY3-F1
#
_cell.length_a   1.000
_cell.length_b   1.000
_cell.length_c   1.000
_cell.angle_alpha   90.00
_cell.angle_beta   90.00
_cell.angle_gamma   90.00
#
_symmetry.space_group_name_H-M   'P 1'
#
loop_
_entity.id
_entity.type
_entity.pdbx_description
1 polymer ?
#
loop_
_entity_poly.entity_id
_entity_poly.type
_entity_poly.pdbx_seq_one_letter_code
_entity_poly.pdbx_strand_id
1 'polypeptide(L)'
;ASDLLSDVIANAKKDSIWITLQIHQNIIGVAVLKELAGIIIVNGRKPEAETLKKAEQENIPVMVTELPAFEIIGKLYGLLRSLGFSG
;
A
#
# COMPACT_ATOMS: atom_id res chain seq x y z
N ALA A 1 6.64 -5.24 -1.26
CA ALA A 1 5.39 -5.70 -0.61
C ALA A 1 5.78 -6.43 0.66
N SER A 2 5.12 -6.14 1.78
CA SER A 2 5.44 -6.71 3.08
C SER A 2 4.23 -6.60 3.98
N ASP A 3 4.04 -7.56 4.88
CA ASP A 3 2.99 -7.55 5.91
C ASP A 3 3.53 -7.33 7.32
N LEU A 4 4.85 -7.22 7.45
CA LEU A 4 5.53 -6.92 8.70
C LEU A 4 5.69 -5.42 8.82
N LEU A 5 4.99 -4.80 9.78
CA LEU A 5 5.06 -3.35 10.00
C LEU A 5 6.49 -2.88 10.26
N SER A 6 7.27 -3.65 11.01
CA SER A 6 8.67 -3.34 11.31
C SER A 6 9.56 -3.28 10.07
N ASP A 7 9.35 -4.18 9.12
CA ASP A 7 10.08 -4.18 7.85
C ASP A 7 9.76 -2.93 7.02
N VAL A 8 8.49 -2.53 6.98
CA VAL A 8 8.06 -1.33 6.25
C VAL A 8 8.59 -0.07 6.91
N ILE A 9 8.57 0.00 8.24
CA ILE A 9 9.16 1.11 8.99
C ILE A 9 10.67 1.23 8.69
N ALA A 10 11.39 0.11 8.68
CA ALA A 10 12.82 0.09 8.44
C ALA A 10 13.18 0.43 6.98
N ASN A 11 12.46 -0.14 6.01
CA ASN A 11 12.94 -0.24 4.63
C ASN A 11 12.10 0.51 3.59
N ALA A 12 10.87 0.92 3.88
CA ALA A 12 10.06 1.62 2.90
C ALA A 12 10.65 3.00 2.56
N LYS A 13 10.59 3.36 1.29
CA LYS A 13 11.04 4.65 0.78
C LYS A 13 9.86 5.61 0.69
N LYS A 14 10.15 6.89 0.90
CA LYS A 14 9.23 7.98 0.60
C LYS A 14 8.67 7.84 -0.82
N ASP A 15 7.41 8.27 -1.00
CA ASP A 15 6.65 8.25 -2.25
C ASP A 15 6.40 6.84 -2.85
N SER A 16 6.71 5.77 -2.11
CA SER A 16 6.41 4.41 -2.54
C SER A 16 4.97 4.03 -2.24
N ILE A 17 4.41 3.13 -3.05
CA ILE A 17 3.15 2.44 -2.75
C ILE A 17 3.45 1.20 -1.92
N TRP A 18 2.72 1.02 -0.83
CA TRP A 18 2.81 -0.18 -0.01
C TRP A 18 1.68 -1.16 -0.29
N ILE A 19 2.04 -2.37 -0.69
CA ILE A 19 1.13 -3.47 -0.98
C ILE A 19 1.16 -4.46 0.19
N THR A 20 -0.01 -4.73 0.79
CA THR A 20 -0.16 -5.52 2.02
C THR A 20 -1.51 -6.25 2.11
N LEU A 21 -1.59 -7.23 3.01
CA LEU A 21 -2.79 -7.92 3.47
C LEU A 21 -3.37 -7.31 4.77
N GLN A 22 -2.68 -6.36 5.40
CA GLN A 22 -3.11 -5.74 6.66
C GLN A 22 -4.30 -4.79 6.45
N ILE A 23 -5.30 -4.85 7.33
CA ILE A 23 -6.57 -4.09 7.20
C ILE A 23 -6.83 -3.11 8.35
N HIS A 24 -6.01 -3.16 9.39
CA HIS A 24 -6.17 -2.39 10.62
C HIS A 24 -5.55 -0.98 10.49
N GLN A 25 -5.94 -0.05 11.36
CA GLN A 25 -5.51 1.35 11.30
C GLN A 25 -4.00 1.59 11.36
N ASN A 26 -3.20 0.68 11.93
CA ASN A 26 -1.75 0.89 12.07
C ASN A 26 -1.03 1.02 10.72
N ILE A 27 -1.60 0.47 9.63
CA ILE A 27 -1.01 0.64 8.29
C ILE A 27 -1.01 2.11 7.86
N ILE A 28 -2.00 2.88 8.30
CA ILE A 28 -2.09 4.31 8.01
C ILE A 28 -0.99 5.06 8.78
N GLY A 29 -0.83 4.75 10.07
CA GLY A 29 0.23 5.36 10.89
C GLY A 29 1.63 5.11 10.32
N VAL A 30 1.90 3.90 9.83
CA VAL A 30 3.17 3.57 9.16
C VAL A 30 3.30 4.32 7.82
N ALA A 31 2.22 4.41 7.03
CA ALA A 31 2.26 5.14 5.77
C ALA A 31 2.55 6.63 5.95
N VAL A 32 1.98 7.26 6.97
CA VAL A 32 2.29 8.65 7.36
C VAL A 32 3.75 8.77 7.80
N LEU A 33 4.20 7.91 8.71
CA LEU A 33 5.57 7.94 9.22
C LEU A 33 6.62 7.81 8.11
N LYS A 34 6.31 7.04 7.07
CA LYS A 34 7.23 6.75 5.95
C LYS A 34 6.99 7.62 4.72
N GLU A 35 6.08 8.59 4.81
CA GLU A 35 5.70 9.48 3.70
C GLU A 35 5.37 8.68 2.43
N LEU A 36 4.55 7.63 2.57
CA LEU A 36 4.17 6.77 1.45
C LEU A 36 3.13 7.45 0.57
N ALA A 37 3.18 7.16 -0.73
CA ALA A 37 2.19 7.68 -1.69
C ALA A 37 0.79 7.05 -1.52
N GLY A 38 0.70 5.90 -0.85
CA GLY A 38 -0.56 5.20 -0.62
C GLY A 38 -0.39 3.72 -0.34
N ILE A 39 -1.53 3.05 -0.11
CA ILE A 39 -1.60 1.64 0.26
C ILE A 39 -2.53 0.89 -0.70
N ILE A 40 -2.13 -0.32 -1.10
CA ILE A 40 -2.99 -1.27 -1.82
C ILE A 40 -3.17 -2.51 -0.94
N ILE A 41 -4.41 -2.80 -0.59
CA ILE A 41 -4.82 -4.00 0.13
C ILE A 41 -5.23 -5.07 -0.88
N VAL A 42 -4.65 -6.27 -0.76
CA VAL A 42 -4.80 -7.37 -1.73
C VAL A 42 -5.75 -8.47 -1.24
N ASN A 43 -6.06 -9.44 -2.11
CA ASN A 43 -6.93 -10.60 -1.84
C ASN A 43 -8.36 -10.25 -1.39
N GLY A 44 -8.92 -9.14 -1.88
CA GLY A 44 -10.30 -8.75 -1.58
C GLY A 44 -10.53 -8.36 -0.11
N ARG A 45 -9.46 -8.18 0.67
CA ARG A 45 -9.56 -7.80 2.07
C ARG A 45 -10.09 -6.39 2.18
N LYS A 46 -11.08 -6.22 3.06
CA LYS A 46 -11.73 -4.93 3.29
C LYS A 46 -11.09 -4.24 4.50
N PRO A 47 -10.63 -2.98 4.36
CA PRO A 47 -10.17 -2.21 5.50
C PRO A 47 -11.30 -2.02 6.51
N GLU A 48 -10.94 -1.98 7.79
CA GLU A 48 -11.87 -1.66 8.87
C GLU A 48 -12.37 -0.21 8.73
N ALA A 49 -13.55 0.09 9.26
CA ALA A 49 -14.13 1.44 9.19
C ALA A 49 -13.20 2.50 9.80
N GLU A 50 -12.55 2.18 10.94
CA GLU A 50 -11.58 3.07 11.58
C GLU A 50 -10.32 3.27 10.74
N THR A 51 -9.90 2.26 9.96
CA THR A 51 -8.78 2.38 9.01
C THR A 51 -9.10 3.40 7.93
N LEU A 52 -10.31 3.35 7.34
CA LEU A 52 -10.74 4.31 6.32
C LEU A 52 -10.86 5.73 6.89
N LYS A 53 -11.47 5.88 8.07
CA LYS A 53 -11.58 7.17 8.77
C LYS A 53 -10.20 7.76 9.06
N LYS A 54 -9.26 6.95 9.51
CA LYS A 54 -7.88 7.40 9.76
C LYS A 54 -7.17 7.76 8.46
N ALA A 55 -7.39 7.00 7.38
CA ALA A 55 -6.83 7.30 6.06
C ALA A 55 -7.30 8.66 5.53
N GLU A 56 -8.60 8.98 5.68
CA GLU A 56 -9.16 10.28 5.32
C GLU A 56 -8.55 11.43 6.15
N GLN A 57 -8.41 11.25 7.47
CA GLN A 57 -7.83 12.26 8.35
C GLN A 57 -6.37 12.57 8.00
N GLU A 58 -5.60 11.55 7.65
CA GLU A 58 -4.17 11.66 7.36
C GLU A 58 -3.87 11.89 5.86
N ASN A 59 -4.90 11.99 5.01
CA ASN A 59 -4.80 12.10 3.56
C ASN A 59 -3.96 10.98 2.90
N ILE A 60 -4.13 9.74 3.35
CA ILE A 60 -3.47 8.55 2.77
C ILE A 60 -4.44 7.83 1.81
N PRO A 61 -4.14 7.72 0.52
CA PRO A 61 -4.93 6.91 -0.41
C PRO A 61 -4.89 5.43 -0.04
N VAL A 62 -6.06 4.80 0.05
CA VAL A 62 -6.22 3.35 0.26
C VAL A 62 -7.02 2.76 -0.89
N MET A 63 -6.45 1.76 -1.56
CA MET A 63 -7.08 1.01 -2.63
C MET A 63 -7.20 -0.46 -2.24
N VAL A 64 -8.19 -1.15 -2.80
CA VAL A 64 -8.40 -2.59 -2.59
C VAL A 64 -8.45 -3.28 -3.94
N THR A 65 -7.88 -4.49 -4.00
CA THR A 65 -7.99 -5.36 -5.17
C THR A 65 -8.27 -6.80 -4.74
N GLU A 66 -9.05 -7.51 -5.55
CA GLU A 66 -9.25 -8.96 -5.42
C GLU A 66 -7.99 -9.77 -5.82
N LEU A 67 -7.05 -9.14 -6.52
CA LEU A 67 -5.85 -9.80 -7.02
C LEU A 67 -4.87 -10.13 -5.89
N PRO A 68 -4.13 -11.26 -5.99
CA PRO A 68 -2.95 -11.51 -5.18
C PRO A 68 -1.83 -10.50 -5.39
N ALA A 69 -0.99 -10.34 -4.35
CA ALA A 69 0.16 -9.43 -4.38
C ALA A 69 1.04 -9.64 -5.63
N PHE A 70 1.37 -10.89 -5.96
CA PHE A 70 2.17 -11.21 -7.14
C PHE A 70 1.56 -10.66 -8.44
N GLU A 71 0.26 -10.84 -8.63
CA GLU A 71 -0.44 -10.42 -9.85
C GLU A 71 -0.55 -8.90 -9.97
N ILE A 72 -0.96 -8.21 -8.90
CA ILE A 72 -1.07 -6.75 -8.94
C ILE A 72 0.30 -6.09 -9.11
N ILE A 73 1.34 -6.62 -8.46
CA ILE A 73 2.72 -6.15 -8.63
C ILE A 73 3.17 -6.34 -10.09
N GLY A 74 2.93 -7.52 -10.67
CA GLY A 74 3.27 -7.80 -12.06
C GLY A 74 2.56 -6.86 -13.04
N LYS A 75 1.26 -6.59 -12.82
CA LYS A 75 0.48 -5.64 -13.63
C LYS A 75 0.99 -4.20 -13.50
N LEU A 76 1.27 -3.73 -12.28
CA LEU A 76 1.82 -2.41 -12.04
C LEU A 76 3.20 -2.24 -12.69
N TYR A 77 4.07 -3.25 -12.55
CA TYR A 77 5.37 -3.23 -13.21
C TYR A 77 5.23 -3.17 -14.74
N GLY A 78 4.37 -4.00 -15.34
CA GLY A 78 4.10 -3.98 -16.77
C GLY A 78 3.55 -2.63 -17.26
N LEU A 79 2.65 -2.01 -16.50
CA LEU A 79 2.12 -0.69 -16.78
C LEU A 79 3.20 0.39 -16.71
N LEU A 80 4.04 0.39 -15.66
CA LEU A 80 5.13 1.34 -15.55
C LEU A 80 6.12 1.21 -16.72
N ARG A 81 6.44 -0.02 -17.12
CA ARG A 81 7.31 -0.30 -18.28
C ARG A 81 6.72 0.24 -19.58
N SER A 82 5.40 0.10 -19.81
CA SER A 82 4.76 0.65 -21.01
C SER A 82 4.72 2.17 -21.02
N LEU A 83 4.78 2.81 -19.85
CA LEU A 83 4.90 4.26 -19.67
C LEU A 83 6.35 4.78 -19.74
N GLY A 84 7.33 3.93 -20.05
CA GLY A 84 8.74 4.32 -20.20
C GLY A 84 9.54 4.34 -18.89
N PHE A 85 9.03 3.76 -17.81
CA PHE A 85 9.78 3.62 -16.56
C PHE A 85 10.96 2.64 -16.73
N SER A 86 12.18 3.10 -16.48
CA SER A 86 13.41 2.31 -16.62
C SER A 86 13.98 1.75 -15.31
N GLY A 87 13.40 2.10 -14.16
CA GLY A 87 13.95 1.80 -12.84
C GLY A 87 14.71 2.98 -12.25
#